data_AF-A0A2V7WRT6-F1
#
_entry.id   AF-A0A2V7WRT6-F1
#
_cell.length_a   1.000
_cell.length_b   1.000
_cell.length_c   1.000
_cell.angle_alpha   90.00
_cell.angle_beta   90.00
_cell.angle_gamma   90.00
#
_symmetry.space_group_name_H-M   'P 1'
#
loop_
_entity.id
_entity.type
_entity.pdbx_description
1 polymer ?
#
loop_
_entity_poly.entity_id
_entity_poly.type
_entity_poly.pdbx_seq_one_letter_code
_entity_poly.pdbx_strand_id
1 'polypeptide(L)'
;MREALLMKFPALRAPAANFLYATPEAIDARRAELAQLKQVELPANAEAMRAAKEHGDLSENFEYHAARQKHEYLSARVASLADELSRTRALDASRIEATARSRRRS
;
A
#
# COMPACT_ATOMS: atom_id res chain seq x y z
N MET A 1 2.32 37.82 -11.85
CA MET A 1 3.69 37.27 -12.00
C MET A 1 3.78 35.75 -11.80
N ARG A 2 2.98 35.11 -10.94
CA ARG A 2 3.00 33.64 -10.73
C ARG A 2 2.68 32.83 -11.99
N GLU A 3 1.77 33.29 -12.85
CA GLU A 3 1.42 32.61 -14.11
C GLU A 3 2.50 32.71 -15.20
N ALA A 4 3.19 33.85 -15.30
CA ALA A 4 4.28 34.04 -16.27
C ALA A 4 5.50 33.14 -15.97
N LEU A 5 5.72 32.86 -14.68
CA LEU A 5 6.78 31.96 -14.21
C LEU A 5 6.47 30.49 -14.57
N LEU A 6 5.19 30.11 -14.55
CA LEU A 6 4.72 28.78 -14.91
C LEU A 6 4.74 28.53 -16.43
N MET A 7 4.57 29.57 -17.27
CA MET A 7 4.77 29.46 -18.72
C MET A 7 6.24 29.25 -19.10
N LYS A 8 7.18 29.93 -18.41
CA LYS A 8 8.62 29.77 -18.66
C LYS A 8 9.18 28.45 -18.13
N PHE A 9 8.54 27.86 -17.13
CA PHE A 9 9.00 26.62 -16.49
C PHE A 9 7.85 25.62 -16.32
N PRO A 10 7.41 24.97 -17.41
CA PRO A 10 6.32 23.99 -17.38
C PRO A 10 6.63 22.77 -16.50
N ALA A 11 7.91 22.49 -16.23
CA ALA A 11 8.36 21.42 -15.32
C ALA A 11 7.98 21.68 -13.85
N LEU A 12 7.70 22.92 -13.45
CA LEU A 12 7.21 23.25 -12.10
C LEU A 12 5.70 22.94 -11.93
N ARG A 13 5.02 22.54 -13.01
CA ARG A 13 3.56 22.25 -13.02
C ARG A 13 3.24 20.81 -12.60
N ALA A 14 4.20 19.89 -12.58
CA ALA A 14 3.92 18.49 -12.26
C ALA A 14 4.18 18.23 -10.76
N PRO A 15 3.21 17.69 -9.99
CA PRO A 15 3.57 17.03 -8.75
C PRO A 15 4.52 15.89 -9.12
N ALA A 16 5.74 15.89 -8.56
CA ALA A 16 6.67 14.80 -8.78
C ALA A 16 5.98 13.51 -8.32
N ALA A 17 5.72 12.59 -9.25
CA ALA A 17 5.15 11.29 -8.93
C ALA A 17 6.13 10.57 -7.99
N ASN A 18 5.76 10.46 -6.72
CA ASN A 18 6.60 9.86 -5.70
C ASN A 18 6.54 8.33 -5.87
N PHE A 19 7.45 7.80 -6.68
CA PHE A 19 7.63 6.36 -6.82
C PHE A 19 8.44 5.82 -5.66
N LEU A 20 7.95 4.74 -5.06
CA LEU A 20 8.70 3.97 -4.07
C LEU A 20 9.55 2.93 -4.82
N TYR A 21 10.76 2.69 -4.36
CA TYR A 21 11.63 1.66 -4.92
C TYR A 21 11.86 0.57 -3.89
N ALA A 22 11.70 -0.67 -4.30
CA ALA A 22 11.93 -1.85 -3.47
C ALA A 22 12.57 -2.96 -4.31
N THR A 23 13.17 -3.94 -3.66
CA THR A 23 13.72 -5.10 -4.38
C THR A 23 12.57 -5.96 -4.94
N PRO A 24 12.79 -6.72 -6.03
CA PRO A 24 11.78 -7.61 -6.59
C PRO A 24 11.20 -8.57 -5.54
N GLU A 25 12.04 -9.13 -4.67
CA GLU A 25 11.64 -10.07 -3.63
C GLU A 25 10.71 -9.42 -2.60
N ALA A 26 10.98 -8.17 -2.23
CA ALA A 26 10.12 -7.41 -1.31
C ALA A 26 8.75 -7.11 -1.93
N ILE A 27 8.72 -6.80 -3.24
CA ILE A 27 7.48 -6.58 -3.99
C ILE A 27 6.66 -7.88 -4.05
N ASP A 28 7.30 -9.01 -4.32
CA ASP A 28 6.64 -10.31 -4.39
C ASP A 28 6.09 -10.75 -3.04
N ALA A 29 6.84 -10.55 -1.95
CA ALA A 29 6.35 -10.80 -0.59
C ALA A 29 5.10 -9.97 -0.27
N ARG A 30 5.10 -8.68 -0.60
CA ARG A 30 3.94 -7.78 -0.42
C ARG A 30 2.75 -8.19 -1.29
N ARG A 31 2.99 -8.67 -2.51
CA ARG A 31 1.94 -9.22 -3.39
C ARG A 31 1.33 -10.50 -2.83
N ALA A 32 2.16 -11.39 -2.27
CA ALA A 32 1.70 -12.61 -1.61
C ALA A 32 0.86 -12.29 -0.37
N GLU A 33 1.29 -11.34 0.47
CA GLU A 33 0.50 -10.83 1.60
C GLU A 33 -0.86 -10.29 1.13
N LEU A 34 -0.87 -9.45 0.09
CA LEU A 34 -2.11 -8.91 -0.47
C LEU A 34 -3.05 -10.01 -1.00
N ALA A 35 -2.51 -11.03 -1.64
CA ALA A 35 -3.29 -12.17 -2.14
C ALA A 35 -3.90 -12.97 -0.98
N GLN A 36 -3.11 -13.28 0.05
CA GLN A 36 -3.56 -13.97 1.26
C GLN A 36 -4.72 -13.20 1.93
N LEU A 37 -4.56 -11.88 2.10
CA LEU A 37 -5.57 -11.04 2.73
C LEU A 37 -6.89 -11.04 1.94
N LYS A 38 -6.82 -10.94 0.61
CA LYS A 38 -8.01 -10.88 -0.26
C LYS A 38 -8.70 -12.23 -0.45
N GLN A 39 -7.93 -13.30 -0.56
CA GLN A 39 -8.47 -14.62 -0.94
C GLN A 39 -8.81 -15.49 0.26
N VAL A 40 -8.19 -15.25 1.42
CA VAL A 40 -8.34 -16.10 2.60
C VAL A 40 -8.93 -15.32 3.78
N GLU A 41 -8.25 -14.26 4.24
CA GLU A 41 -8.64 -13.58 5.50
C GLU A 41 -9.95 -12.80 5.39
N LEU A 42 -10.15 -12.00 4.32
CA LEU A 42 -11.39 -11.25 4.13
C LEU A 42 -12.61 -12.19 4.01
N PRO A 43 -12.59 -13.23 3.16
CA PRO A 43 -13.70 -14.17 3.05
C PRO A 43 -13.97 -14.90 4.37
N ALA A 44 -12.93 -15.41 5.05
CA ALA A 44 -13.08 -16.09 6.33
C ALA A 44 -13.69 -15.19 7.41
N ASN A 45 -13.29 -13.91 7.45
CA ASN A 45 -13.88 -12.94 8.37
C ASN A 45 -15.35 -12.63 8.02
N ALA A 46 -15.70 -12.52 6.74
CA ALA A 46 -17.09 -12.33 6.32
C ALA A 46 -17.98 -13.54 6.70
N GLU A 47 -17.45 -14.75 6.59
CA GLU A 47 -18.13 -15.96 7.06
C GLU A 47 -18.33 -15.95 8.58
N ALA A 48 -17.32 -15.55 9.35
CA ALA A 48 -17.42 -15.39 10.80
C ALA A 48 -18.48 -14.35 11.19
N MET A 49 -18.56 -13.22 10.49
CA MET A 49 -19.62 -12.23 10.69
C MET A 49 -21.01 -12.80 10.39
N ARG A 50 -21.13 -13.62 9.34
CA ARG A 50 -22.39 -14.29 8.98
C ARG A 50 -22.81 -15.29 10.06
N ALA A 51 -21.90 -16.12 10.52
CA ALA A 51 -22.16 -17.08 11.60
C ALA A 51 -22.57 -16.36 12.89
N ALA A 52 -21.85 -15.30 13.30
CA ALA A 52 -22.20 -14.51 14.48
C ALA A 52 -23.59 -13.86 14.35
N LYS A 53 -24.03 -13.51 13.13
CA LYS A 53 -25.36 -12.96 12.87
C LYS A 53 -26.50 -13.97 13.03
N GLU A 54 -26.22 -15.26 12.83
CA GLU A 54 -27.22 -16.33 12.98
C GLU A 54 -27.49 -16.67 14.46
N HIS A 55 -26.60 -16.28 15.38
CA HIS A 55 -26.71 -16.57 16.82
C HIS A 55 -27.65 -15.64 17.61
N GLY A 56 -28.41 -14.76 16.95
CA GLY A 56 -29.35 -13.85 17.62
C GLY A 56 -28.71 -12.52 18.02
N ASP A 57 -29.29 -11.83 19.00
CA ASP A 57 -29.15 -10.38 19.23
C ASP A 57 -27.75 -9.80 18.98
N LEU A 58 -27.62 -9.08 17.87
CA LEU A 58 -26.37 -8.49 17.38
C LEU A 58 -25.84 -7.37 18.29
N SER A 59 -26.72 -6.81 19.14
CA SER A 59 -26.37 -5.68 19.99
C SER A 59 -25.41 -6.09 21.13
N GLU A 60 -25.57 -7.29 21.68
CA GLU A 60 -24.71 -7.83 22.75
C GLU A 60 -23.64 -8.82 22.27
N ASN A 61 -23.70 -9.27 21.00
CA ASN A 61 -22.77 -10.25 20.47
C ASN A 61 -21.35 -9.66 20.31
N PHE A 62 -20.49 -9.91 21.29
CA PHE A 62 -19.08 -9.51 21.29
C PHE A 62 -18.31 -10.05 20.08
N GLU A 63 -18.61 -11.27 19.63
CA GLU A 63 -17.96 -11.91 18.48
C GLU A 63 -18.31 -11.18 17.19
N TYR A 64 -19.54 -10.69 17.03
CA TYR A 64 -19.94 -9.88 15.89
C TYR A 64 -19.20 -8.54 15.86
N HIS A 65 -19.11 -7.83 17.00
CA HIS A 65 -18.38 -6.57 17.09
C HIS A 65 -16.88 -6.76 16.79
N ALA A 66 -16.27 -7.80 17.34
CA ALA A 66 -14.87 -8.15 17.07
C ALA A 66 -14.65 -8.51 15.59
N ALA A 67 -15.55 -9.31 15.01
CA ALA A 67 -15.47 -9.69 13.60
C ALA A 67 -15.61 -8.47 12.68
N ARG A 68 -16.51 -7.53 12.99
CA ARG A 68 -16.68 -6.26 12.26
C ARG A 68 -15.44 -5.38 12.34
N GLN A 69 -14.84 -5.23 13.53
CA GLN A 69 -13.59 -4.46 13.68
C GLN A 69 -12.44 -5.10 12.90
N LYS A 70 -12.33 -6.44 12.94
CA LYS A 70 -11.36 -7.17 12.12
C LYS A 70 -11.60 -6.94 10.62
N HIS A 71 -12.86 -6.90 10.18
CA HIS A 71 -13.21 -6.61 8.78
C HIS A 71 -12.69 -5.24 8.33
N GLU A 72 -12.92 -4.21 9.14
CA GLU A 72 -12.50 -2.84 8.86
C GLU A 72 -10.98 -2.74 8.79
N TYR A 73 -10.27 -3.36 9.76
CA TYR A 73 -8.82 -3.44 9.78
C TYR A 73 -8.25 -4.13 8.53
N LEU A 74 -8.77 -5.31 8.19
CA LEU A 74 -8.32 -6.07 7.02
C LEU A 74 -8.55 -5.29 5.72
N SER A 75 -9.72 -4.64 5.59
CA SER A 75 -10.06 -3.83 4.42
C SER A 75 -9.13 -2.62 4.27
N ALA A 76 -8.84 -1.93 5.38
CA ALA A 76 -7.90 -0.81 5.39
C ALA A 76 -6.48 -1.28 5.03
N ARG A 77 -6.04 -2.43 5.54
CA ARG A 77 -4.73 -3.02 5.23
C ARG A 77 -4.60 -3.38 3.75
N VAL A 78 -5.63 -3.99 3.17
CA VAL A 78 -5.69 -4.32 1.74
C VAL A 78 -5.61 -3.07 0.88
N ALA A 79 -6.37 -2.02 1.22
CA ALA A 79 -6.35 -0.76 0.49
C ALA A 79 -4.96 -0.08 0.54
N SER A 80 -4.35 -0.04 1.74
CA SER A 80 -3.03 0.53 1.94
C SER A 80 -1.94 -0.22 1.16
N LEU A 81 -1.92 -1.56 1.23
CA LEU A 81 -0.95 -2.38 0.49
C LEU A 81 -1.13 -2.25 -1.03
N ALA A 82 -2.37 -2.18 -1.51
CA ALA A 82 -2.65 -1.98 -2.93
C ALA A 82 -2.17 -0.61 -3.43
N ASP A 83 -2.40 0.45 -2.65
CA ASP A 83 -1.89 1.79 -2.97
C ASP A 83 -0.36 1.84 -2.97
N GLU A 84 0.28 1.26 -1.96
CA GLU A 84 1.74 1.19 -1.87
C GLU A 84 2.34 0.41 -3.06
N LEU A 85 1.79 -0.76 -3.37
CA LEU A 85 2.22 -1.56 -4.52
C LEU A 85 2.00 -0.85 -5.86
N SER A 86 0.97 0.00 -5.98
CA SER A 86 0.72 0.78 -7.21
C SER A 86 1.80 1.82 -7.48
N ARG A 87 2.43 2.33 -6.42
CA ARG A 87 3.50 3.34 -6.48
C ARG A 87 4.90 2.72 -6.43
N THR A 88 5.00 1.42 -6.15
CA THR A 88 6.27 0.72 -5.97
C THR A 88 6.80 0.20 -7.30
N ARG A 89 8.09 0.43 -7.56
CA ARG A 89 8.82 -0.08 -8.72
C ARG A 89 10.01 -0.91 -8.28
N ALA A 90 10.32 -1.96 -9.04
CA ALA A 90 11.49 -2.78 -8.80
C ALA A 90 12.77 -1.96 -8.99
N LEU A 91 13.64 -2.00 -7.99
CA LEU A 91 14.97 -1.41 -8.06
C LEU A 91 15.86 -2.31 -8.93
N ASP A 92 16.30 -1.80 -10.07
CA ASP A 92 17.30 -2.47 -10.89
C ASP A 92 18.70 -2.00 -10.48
N ALA A 93 19.39 -2.82 -9.69
CA ALA A 93 20.73 -2.52 -9.21
C ALA A 93 21.76 -2.36 -10.36
N SER A 94 21.50 -2.94 -11.53
CA SER A 94 22.37 -2.78 -12.71
C SER A 94 22.30 -1.37 -13.32
N ARG A 95 21.25 -0.62 -12.98
CA ARG A 95 20.98 0.73 -13.48
C ARG A 95 21.41 1.84 -12.52
N ILE A 96 21.90 1.48 -11.34
CA ILE A 96 22.40 2.42 -10.35
C ILE A 96 23.87 2.68 -10.66
N GLU A 97 24.14 3.74 -11.43
CA GLU A 97 25.47 4.33 -11.44
C GLU A 97 25.69 5.00 -10.07
N ALA A 98 26.35 4.27 -9.17
CA ALA A 98 26.84 4.85 -7.94
C ALA A 98 27.86 5.93 -8.33
N THR A 99 27.50 7.22 -8.17
CA THR A 99 28.41 8.34 -8.36
C THR A 99 29.47 8.33 -7.26
N ALA A 100 30.42 7.40 -7.37
CA ALA A 100 31.53 7.26 -6.47
C ALA A 100 32.68 8.18 -6.93
N ARG A 101 33.03 9.11 -6.04
CA ARG A 101 34.26 9.94 -5.96
C ARG A 101 34.32 11.25 -6.76
N SER A 102 34.24 12.34 -6.00
CA SER A 102 35.24 13.41 -6.03
C SER A 102 35.32 14.13 -4.67
N ARG A 103 35.83 13.43 -3.64
CA ARG A 103 36.56 14.14 -2.59
C ARG A 103 38.02 14.21 -3.05
N ARG A 104 38.31 15.19 -3.91
CA ARG A 104 39.70 15.64 -4.10
C ARG A 104 40.15 16.15 -2.74
N ARG A 105 41.08 15.43 -2.13
CA ARG A 105 41.94 15.98 -1.09
C ARG A 105 42.75 17.10 -1.75
N SER A 106 42.66 18.30 -1.20
CA SER A 106 43.65 19.37 -1.34
C SER A 106 43.77 20.04 0.02
#